data_AF-A0A966MAU3-F1
#
_entry.id   AF-A0A966MAU3-F1
#
_cell.length_a   1.000
_cell.length_b   1.000
_cell.length_c   1.000
_cell.angle_alpha   90.00
_cell.angle_beta   90.00
_cell.angle_gamma   90.00
#
_symmetry.space_group_name_H-M   'P 1'
#
loop_
_entity.id
_entity.type
_entity.pdbx_description
1 polymer ?
#
loop_
_entity_poly.entity_id
_entity_poly.type
_entity_poly.pdbx_seq_one_letter_code
_entity_poly.pdbx_strand_id
1 'polypeptide(L)'
;FSNPVIIDSRSGNIDDDPEGVTIYKTSNNDGYILLSSQGDNSFNVYNRTEPYNYLGSFKIGHSGKIDNVNDTDGIDVVSTRLNSKYPKGLLVVQDGTNDGNKIVKRQNFKYVSFEEVIKALEL
;
A
#
# COMPACT_ATOMS: atom_id res chain seq x y z
N PHE A 1 4.55 -5.24 -24.66
CA PHE A 1 5.15 -4.24 -23.75
C PHE A 1 5.90 -3.14 -24.51
N SER A 2 5.45 -2.73 -25.70
CA SER A 2 6.23 -1.87 -26.60
C SER A 2 6.12 -0.37 -26.29
N ASN A 3 5.07 0.05 -25.58
CA ASN A 3 4.83 1.44 -25.21
C ASN A 3 4.48 1.51 -23.71
N PRO A 4 5.46 1.58 -22.80
CA PRO A 4 5.18 1.77 -21.39
C PRO A 4 4.59 3.17 -21.15
N VAL A 5 3.65 3.27 -20.21
CA VAL A 5 3.16 4.54 -19.69
C VAL A 5 3.82 4.75 -18.33
N ILE A 6 4.39 5.94 -18.12
CA ILE A 6 4.89 6.35 -16.81
C ILE A 6 3.70 6.87 -16.02
N ILE A 7 3.36 6.21 -14.92
CA ILE A 7 2.30 6.63 -14.00
C ILE A 7 2.85 7.66 -13.00
N ASP A 8 4.00 7.37 -12.40
CA ASP A 8 4.70 8.26 -11.46
C ASP A 8 6.20 7.92 -11.41
N SER A 9 7.01 8.68 -10.66
CA SER A 9 8.45 8.51 -10.51
C SER A 9 8.98 9.13 -9.22
N ARG A 10 10.30 8.98 -8.98
CA ARG A 10 11.02 9.65 -7.87
C ARG A 10 11.03 11.18 -7.96
N SER A 11 10.69 11.74 -9.13
CA SER A 11 10.51 13.20 -9.29
C SER A 11 9.07 13.65 -8.98
N GLY A 12 8.17 12.72 -8.69
CA GLY A 12 6.76 12.94 -8.39
C GLY A 12 6.43 12.60 -6.94
N ASN A 13 5.50 11.67 -6.71
CA ASN A 13 5.03 11.35 -5.36
C ASN A 13 5.79 10.18 -4.70
N ILE A 14 6.80 9.62 -5.36
CA ILE A 14 7.57 8.48 -4.83
C ILE A 14 8.82 9.03 -4.14
N ASP A 15 8.96 8.75 -2.85
CA ASP A 15 10.16 9.07 -2.08
C ASP A 15 11.12 7.87 -2.09
N ASP A 16 12.35 8.14 -2.54
CA ASP A 16 13.42 7.18 -2.77
C ASP A 16 13.01 5.97 -3.62
N ASP A 17 12.93 4.77 -3.05
CA ASP A 17 12.75 3.53 -3.79
C ASP A 17 11.26 3.18 -4.03
N PRO A 18 10.81 3.04 -5.30
CA PRO A 18 9.53 2.42 -5.62
C PRO A 18 9.65 0.90 -5.46
N GLU A 19 9.02 0.37 -4.43
CA GLU A 19 9.13 -1.05 -4.09
C GLU A 19 7.89 -1.84 -4.56
N GLY A 20 7.21 -2.55 -3.67
CA GLY A 20 6.09 -3.41 -4.00
C GLY A 20 4.95 -2.68 -4.69
N VAL A 21 4.39 -3.32 -5.72
CA VAL A 21 3.22 -2.84 -6.47
C VAL A 21 2.15 -3.92 -6.49
N THR A 22 0.90 -3.55 -6.19
CA THR A 22 -0.25 -4.45 -6.28
C THR A 22 -1.48 -3.73 -6.83
N ILE A 23 -2.52 -4.50 -7.20
CA ILE A 23 -3.75 -3.98 -7.79
C ILE A 23 -4.95 -4.40 -6.95
N TYR A 24 -5.63 -3.41 -6.37
CA TYR A 24 -6.95 -3.60 -5.78
C TYR A 24 -8.03 -3.50 -6.85
N LYS A 25 -8.68 -4.60 -7.20
CA LYS A 25 -9.69 -4.65 -8.28
C LYS A 25 -11.09 -4.39 -7.75
N THR A 26 -11.78 -3.36 -8.26
CA THR A 26 -13.22 -3.14 -8.02
C THR A 26 -14.08 -3.71 -9.14
N SER A 27 -13.51 -3.85 -10.34
CA SER A 27 -14.08 -4.54 -11.49
C SER A 27 -12.98 -5.23 -12.30
N ASN A 28 -13.29 -5.74 -13.48
CA ASN A 28 -12.28 -6.28 -14.40
C ASN A 28 -11.21 -5.24 -14.77
N ASN A 29 -11.61 -3.96 -14.89
CA ASN A 29 -10.76 -2.89 -15.37
C ASN A 29 -10.51 -1.78 -14.34
N ASP A 30 -11.46 -1.57 -13.42
CA ASP A 30 -11.40 -0.50 -12.44
C ASP A 30 -10.71 -0.94 -11.14
N GLY A 31 -10.40 0.06 -10.32
CA GLY A 31 -9.82 -0.10 -9.01
C GLY A 31 -8.59 0.77 -8.84
N TYR A 32 -7.66 0.29 -8.01
CA TYR A 32 -6.49 1.07 -7.59
C TYR A 32 -5.20 0.32 -7.86
N ILE A 33 -4.16 1.07 -8.22
CA ILE A 33 -2.76 0.64 -8.15
C ILE A 33 -2.23 1.15 -6.83
N LEU A 34 -1.62 0.26 -6.05
CA LEU A 34 -0.94 0.62 -4.80
C LEU A 34 0.56 0.42 -4.99
N LEU A 35 1.34 1.35 -4.49
CA LEU A 35 2.81 1.33 -4.54
C LEU A 35 3.39 1.65 -3.17
N SER A 36 4.38 0.88 -2.73
CA SER A 36 5.21 1.20 -1.57
C SER A 36 6.23 2.27 -1.96
N SER A 37 6.12 3.46 -1.36
CA SER A 37 7.11 4.53 -1.43
C SER A 37 8.02 4.39 -0.21
N GLN A 38 9.11 3.64 -0.38
CA GLN A 38 9.87 3.12 0.75
C GLN A 38 10.53 4.24 1.57
N GLY A 39 11.06 5.27 0.92
CA GLY A 39 11.87 6.31 1.57
C GLY A 39 11.12 7.09 2.65
N ASP A 40 9.81 7.29 2.48
CA ASP A 40 8.98 8.02 3.43
C ASP A 40 7.97 7.14 4.18
N ASN A 41 8.01 5.81 4.00
CA ASN A 41 7.10 4.84 4.63
C ASN A 41 5.62 5.04 4.24
N SER A 42 5.35 5.58 3.05
CA SER A 42 3.99 5.77 2.55
C SER A 42 3.59 4.74 1.51
N PHE A 43 2.27 4.59 1.36
CA PHE A 43 1.66 3.79 0.33
C PHE A 43 0.85 4.70 -0.59
N ASN A 44 1.34 4.86 -1.81
CA ASN A 44 0.71 5.70 -2.81
C ASN A 44 -0.43 4.93 -3.48
N VAL A 45 -1.54 5.62 -3.72
CA VAL A 45 -2.73 5.06 -4.38
C VAL A 45 -3.01 5.83 -5.67
N TYR A 46 -3.16 5.09 -6.76
CA TYR A 46 -3.47 5.65 -8.08
C TYR A 46 -4.71 4.97 -8.67
N ASN A 47 -5.43 5.66 -9.55
CA ASN A 47 -6.44 5.01 -10.39
C ASN A 47 -5.79 3.91 -11.24
N ARG A 48 -6.47 2.77 -11.39
CA ARG A 48 -6.04 1.69 -12.29
C ARG A 48 -6.31 1.98 -13.77
N THR A 49 -7.15 2.96 -14.06
CA THR A 49 -7.52 3.38 -15.41
C THR A 49 -6.86 4.71 -15.77
N GLU A 50 -6.62 4.93 -17.06
CA GLU A 50 -6.11 6.21 -17.55
C GLU A 50 -6.98 7.38 -17.07
N PRO A 51 -6.37 8.52 -16.66
CA PRO A 51 -4.95 8.85 -16.78
C PRO A 51 -4.08 8.41 -15.57
N TYR A 52 -4.52 7.41 -14.79
CA TYR A 52 -3.80 6.87 -13.62
C TYR A 52 -3.52 7.91 -12.52
N ASN A 53 -4.48 8.82 -12.31
CA ASN A 53 -4.35 9.90 -11.32
C ASN A 53 -3.92 9.39 -9.95
N TYR A 54 -2.98 10.09 -9.33
CA TYR A 54 -2.67 9.96 -7.91
C TYR A 54 -3.89 10.38 -7.08
N LEU A 55 -4.32 9.51 -6.19
CA LEU A 55 -5.50 9.69 -5.34
C LEU A 55 -5.13 10.10 -3.91
N GLY A 56 -3.86 9.98 -3.54
CA GLY A 56 -3.37 10.23 -2.20
C GLY A 56 -2.48 9.11 -1.69
N SER A 57 -2.00 9.28 -0.47
CA SER A 57 -1.13 8.31 0.20
C SER A 57 -1.52 8.17 1.65
N PHE A 58 -1.22 7.01 2.22
CA PHE A 58 -1.43 6.72 3.63
C PHE A 58 -0.18 6.10 4.25
N LYS A 59 -0.06 6.22 5.58
CA LYS A 59 0.95 5.52 6.39
C LYS A 59 0.23 4.63 7.40
N ILE A 60 0.84 3.50 7.75
CA ILE A 60 0.25 2.57 8.73
C ILE A 60 0.87 2.86 10.10
N GLY A 61 0.08 3.52 10.95
CA GLY A 61 0.46 3.83 12.33
C GLY A 61 0.35 2.64 13.29
N HIS A 62 0.77 2.88 14.53
CA HIS A 62 0.66 1.91 15.63
C HIS A 62 -0.80 1.62 16.00
N SER A 63 -1.10 0.36 16.35
CA SER A 63 -2.41 -0.07 16.85
C SER A 63 -2.29 -1.13 17.96
N GLY A 64 -2.53 -0.72 19.20
CA GLY A 64 -2.56 -1.59 20.38
C GLY A 64 -1.19 -2.21 20.70
N LYS A 65 -0.94 -3.43 20.24
CA LYS A 65 0.36 -4.12 20.39
C LYS A 65 1.12 -4.26 19.07
N ILE A 66 0.54 -3.79 17.98
CA ILE A 66 1.14 -3.82 16.64
C ILE A 66 1.77 -2.45 16.41
N ASP A 67 3.05 -2.44 16.09
CA ASP A 67 3.84 -1.26 15.74
C ASP A 67 3.43 -0.63 14.40
N ASN A 68 3.96 0.56 14.11
CA ASN A 68 3.83 1.17 12.79
C ASN A 68 4.68 0.42 11.76
N VAL A 69 4.41 0.66 10.49
CA VAL A 69 5.14 0.04 9.37
C VAL A 69 6.17 1.02 8.82
N ASN A 70 7.41 0.56 8.62
CA ASN A 70 8.47 1.31 7.95
C ASN A 70 9.27 0.42 6.99
N ASP A 71 10.01 1.05 6.09
CA ASP A 71 10.92 0.45 5.10
C ASP A 71 10.27 -0.72 4.35
N THR A 72 9.02 -0.53 3.90
CA THR A 72 8.27 -1.61 3.24
C THR A 72 8.84 -1.95 1.87
N ASP A 73 9.27 -3.19 1.71
CA ASP A 73 9.55 -3.79 0.40
C ASP A 73 8.23 -4.23 -0.28
N GLY A 74 7.77 -5.45 0.02
CA GLY A 74 6.65 -6.09 -0.66
C GLY A 74 5.27 -5.77 -0.07
N ILE A 75 4.28 -5.61 -0.96
CA ILE A 75 2.85 -5.50 -0.62
C ILE A 75 2.00 -6.40 -1.52
N ASP A 76 0.86 -6.86 -1.01
CA ASP A 76 -0.15 -7.51 -1.83
C ASP A 76 -1.57 -7.31 -1.28
N VAL A 77 -2.58 -7.38 -2.14
CA VAL A 77 -3.96 -7.09 -1.77
C VAL A 77 -4.96 -8.04 -2.42
N VAL A 78 -5.97 -8.43 -1.64
CA VAL A 78 -7.18 -9.07 -2.16
C VAL A 78 -8.38 -8.18 -1.89
N SER A 79 -9.19 -7.92 -2.91
CA SER A 79 -10.41 -7.07 -2.81
C SER A 79 -11.68 -7.84 -2.45
N THR A 80 -11.57 -9.15 -2.29
CA THR A 80 -12.70 -10.01 -1.91
C THR A 80 -12.93 -9.93 -0.41
N ARG A 81 -14.20 -9.82 0.01
CA ARG A 81 -14.59 -9.96 1.42
C ARG A 81 -14.09 -11.29 1.97
N LEU A 82 -13.26 -11.25 3.01
CA LEU A 82 -12.76 -12.46 3.67
C LEU A 82 -13.60 -12.83 4.90
N ASN A 83 -13.94 -11.85 5.74
CA ASN A 83 -14.75 -12.03 6.96
C ASN A 83 -15.22 -10.66 7.48
N SER A 84 -15.76 -10.61 8.70
CA SER A 84 -16.22 -9.37 9.33
C SER A 84 -15.12 -8.35 9.65
N LYS A 85 -13.86 -8.79 9.81
CA LYS A 85 -12.70 -7.89 10.03
C LYS A 85 -12.16 -7.31 8.72
N TYR A 86 -12.38 -8.01 7.62
CA TYR A 86 -11.89 -7.65 6.28
C TYR A 86 -13.06 -7.59 5.28
N PRO A 87 -14.05 -6.70 5.51
CA PRO A 87 -15.26 -6.62 4.70
C PRO A 87 -15.00 -6.17 3.26
N LYS A 88 -13.93 -5.40 3.05
CA LYS A 88 -13.45 -4.93 1.74
C LYS A 88 -12.13 -5.62 1.33
N GLY A 89 -11.82 -6.75 1.96
CA GLY A 89 -10.58 -7.48 1.71
C GLY A 89 -9.41 -7.02 2.58
N LEU A 90 -8.22 -7.50 2.24
CA LEU A 90 -7.02 -7.47 3.08
C LEU A 90 -5.84 -6.98 2.25
N LEU A 91 -5.18 -5.94 2.75
CA LEU A 91 -3.84 -5.52 2.34
C LEU A 91 -2.81 -6.14 3.30
N VAL A 92 -1.81 -6.78 2.72
CA VAL A 92 -0.65 -7.29 3.43
C VAL A 92 0.55 -6.46 3.03
N VAL A 93 1.30 -5.95 4.02
CA VAL A 93 2.52 -5.18 3.79
C VAL A 93 3.65 -5.77 4.63
N GLN A 94 4.86 -5.82 4.10
CA GLN A 94 6.05 -6.12 4.88
C GLN A 94 6.40 -4.91 5.77
N ASP A 95 7.04 -5.16 6.92
CA ASP A 95 7.63 -4.10 7.74
C ASP A 95 9.09 -4.43 8.07
N GLY A 96 9.96 -3.50 7.72
CA GLY A 96 11.40 -3.55 7.95
C GLY A 96 11.79 -3.44 9.41
N THR A 97 10.92 -2.89 10.27
CA THR A 97 11.23 -2.50 11.66
C THR A 97 10.23 -3.05 12.71
N ASN A 98 9.99 -4.36 12.68
CA ASN A 98 8.97 -5.07 13.48
C ASN A 98 9.23 -5.19 15.01
N ASP A 99 9.39 -4.06 15.68
CA ASP A 99 9.23 -3.85 17.12
C ASP A 99 9.30 -2.34 17.50
N GLY A 100 9.18 -1.45 16.50
CA GLY A 100 9.33 0.00 16.67
C GLY A 100 10.76 0.48 16.88
N ASN A 101 11.77 -0.41 16.93
CA ASN A 101 13.18 -0.01 16.97
C ASN A 101 13.77 0.08 15.57
N LYS A 102 14.77 0.96 15.40
CA LYS A 102 15.48 1.12 14.11
C LYS A 102 16.25 -0.12 13.65
N ILE A 103 16.65 -0.98 14.58
CA ILE A 103 17.37 -2.22 14.29
C ILE A 103 16.59 -3.34 14.93
N VAL A 104 16.00 -4.19 14.10
CA VAL A 104 15.19 -5.32 14.54
C VAL A 104 15.89 -6.63 14.28
N LYS A 105 15.59 -7.64 15.10
CA LYS A 105 16.14 -8.99 14.90
C LYS A 105 15.47 -9.72 13.74
N ARG A 106 14.19 -9.42 13.47
CA ARG A 106 13.35 -10.07 12.45
C ARG A 106 12.28 -9.11 11.96
N GLN A 107 12.10 -9.08 10.64
CA GLN A 107 10.97 -8.44 9.96
C GLN A 107 9.72 -9.34 10.00
N ASN A 108 8.56 -8.80 9.61
CA ASN A 108 7.34 -9.58 9.40
C ASN A 108 6.39 -8.86 8.42
N PHE A 109 5.10 -9.25 8.45
CA PHE A 109 4.03 -8.63 7.67
C PHE A 109 2.90 -8.14 8.57
N LYS A 110 2.25 -7.04 8.17
CA LYS A 110 1.09 -6.44 8.81
C LYS A 110 -0.15 -6.62 7.93
N TYR A 111 -1.30 -6.81 8.59
CA TYR A 111 -2.59 -7.03 7.94
C TYR A 111 -3.50 -5.83 8.16
N VAL A 112 -3.86 -5.16 7.07
CA VAL A 112 -4.69 -3.96 7.08
C VAL A 112 -6.01 -4.26 6.39
N SER A 113 -7.12 -3.91 7.04
CA SER A 113 -8.43 -3.93 6.36
C SER A 113 -8.44 -2.86 5.29
N PHE A 114 -8.71 -3.26 4.05
CA PHE A 114 -8.74 -2.31 2.94
C PHE A 114 -9.87 -1.28 3.09
N GLU A 115 -10.87 -1.58 3.92
CA GLU A 115 -11.92 -0.61 4.27
C GLU A 115 -11.34 0.62 4.98
N GLU A 116 -10.30 0.44 5.82
CA GLU A 116 -9.67 1.56 6.53
C GLU A 116 -8.86 2.44 5.56
N VAL A 117 -8.27 1.84 4.51
CA VAL A 117 -7.60 2.60 3.44
C VAL A 117 -8.60 3.44 2.65
N ILE A 118 -9.74 2.85 2.25
CA ILE A 118 -10.82 3.57 1.57
C ILE A 118 -11.32 4.75 2.42
N LYS A 119 -11.55 4.52 3.72
CA LYS A 119 -11.99 5.58 4.64
C LYS A 119 -10.94 6.69 4.79
N ALA A 120 -9.66 6.32 4.93
CA ALA A 120 -8.58 7.29 5.14
C ALA A 120 -8.35 8.21 3.95
N LEU A 121 -8.66 7.75 2.74
CA LEU A 121 -8.49 8.49 1.49
C LEU A 121 -9.81 9.01 0.88
N GLU A 122 -10.94 8.80 1.58
CA GLU A 122 -12.29 9.19 1.12
C GLU A 122 -12.64 8.66 -0.29
N LEU A 123 -12.31 7.38 -0.56
CA LEU A 123 -12.47 6.70 -1.87
C LEU A 123 -13.83 6.01 -2.10
#